data_AF-A0A7L4TJH4-F1
#
_entry.id   AF-A0A7L4TJH4-F1
#
_cell.length_a   1.000
_cell.length_b   1.000
_cell.length_c   1.000
_cell.angle_alpha   90.00
_cell.angle_beta   90.00
_cell.angle_gamma   90.00
#
_symmetry.space_group_name_H-M   'P 1'
#
loop_
_entity.id
_entity.type
_entity.pdbx_description
1 polymer ?
#
loop_
_entity_poly.entity_id
_entity_poly.type
_entity_poly.pdbx_seq_one_letter_code
_entity_poly.pdbx_strand_id
1 'polypeptide(L)'
;KKVRFNYFTVNLMPTEMPPNMQDRVADGPWDMTELLDYLSVIQNQIDGVINVGDYIAEFDRHTLIEGTQGIYSFQIAKLRQTNISKKRIGDPKEDLELQEDEYIGEFVTVVFDSRYCTVAIQSNMYSLNTNQVEVFLTEIRNRYKEIQGEADPTPFMVSLNPIIDESKIDRIQNADIFRKVVVRGSNYMADSMADNDSLEEVSGLIGRAGGVNFELTLSVGIAPKTESLDADLIEEIIQGFHLAEVKPKVEISARQDIESPIDVVNLL
;
A
#
# COMPACT_ATOMS: atom_id res chain seq x y z
N LYS A 1 1.15 -16.00 15.50
CA LYS A 1 0.78 -14.79 14.72
C LYS A 1 0.76 -15.19 13.25
N LYS A 2 -0.34 -14.95 12.51
CA LYS A 2 -0.36 -15.17 11.06
C LYS A 2 0.43 -14.04 10.39
N VAL A 3 1.41 -14.37 9.57
CA VAL A 3 2.09 -13.42 8.68
C VAL A 3 1.11 -13.07 7.57
N ARG A 4 0.86 -11.78 7.32
CA ARG A 4 -0.05 -11.31 6.27
C ARG A 4 0.78 -10.74 5.12
N PHE A 5 0.54 -11.25 3.92
CA PHE A 5 1.02 -10.68 2.68
C PHE A 5 -0.13 -9.93 2.01
N ASN A 6 0.18 -8.80 1.40
CA ASN A 6 -0.71 -8.09 0.47
C ASN A 6 -0.16 -8.29 -0.94
N TYR A 7 -1.04 -8.52 -1.91
CA TYR A 7 -0.66 -8.83 -3.28
C TYR A 7 -1.04 -7.68 -4.20
N PHE A 8 -0.17 -7.34 -5.14
CA PHE A 8 -0.36 -6.20 -6.04
C PHE A 8 0.11 -6.54 -7.45
N THR A 9 -0.53 -5.98 -8.48
CA THR A 9 0.12 -5.82 -9.79
C THR A 9 1.02 -4.58 -9.74
N VAL A 10 2.14 -4.63 -10.44
CA VAL A 10 3.09 -3.52 -10.54
C VAL A 10 2.91 -2.86 -11.89
N ASN A 11 2.46 -1.61 -11.91
CA ASN A 11 2.18 -0.87 -13.14
C ASN A 11 3.03 0.40 -13.21
N LEU A 12 3.31 0.88 -14.43
CA LEU A 12 3.79 2.25 -14.67
C LEU A 12 2.60 3.14 -15.03
N MET A 13 2.49 4.27 -14.35
CA MET A 13 1.47 5.29 -14.59
C MET A 13 2.16 6.61 -14.95
N PRO A 14 1.80 7.29 -16.05
CA PRO A 14 2.37 8.59 -16.38
C PRO A 14 1.94 9.62 -15.32
N THR A 15 2.87 10.48 -14.90
CA THR A 15 2.57 11.53 -13.91
C THR A 15 1.85 12.73 -14.53
N GLU A 16 1.96 12.88 -15.85
CA GLU A 16 1.26 13.87 -16.65
C GLU A 16 0.49 13.14 -17.75
N MET A 17 -0.84 13.25 -17.74
CA MET A 17 -1.68 12.76 -18.83
C MET A 17 -1.60 13.75 -20.00
N PRO A 18 -1.14 13.35 -21.20
CA PRO A 18 -1.25 14.18 -22.38
C PRO A 18 -2.72 14.59 -22.59
N PRO A 19 -3.03 15.83 -23.04
CA PRO A 19 -4.40 16.31 -23.21
C PRO A 19 -5.28 15.39 -24.08
N ASN A 20 -4.65 14.56 -24.90
CA ASN A 20 -5.25 13.70 -25.91
C ASN A 20 -5.58 12.29 -25.38
N MET A 21 -5.27 12.00 -24.10
CA MET A 21 -5.33 10.67 -23.49
C MET A 21 -6.12 10.64 -22.17
N GLN A 22 -6.87 11.71 -21.85
CA GLN A 22 -7.64 11.84 -20.60
C GLN A 22 -8.60 10.67 -20.34
N ASP A 23 -9.09 10.00 -21.39
CA ASP A 23 -10.03 8.86 -21.30
C ASP A 23 -9.36 7.47 -21.42
N ARG A 24 -8.02 7.39 -21.47
CA ARG A 24 -7.29 6.12 -21.56
C ARG A 24 -6.45 5.92 -20.32
N VAL A 25 -6.72 4.86 -19.56
CA VAL A 25 -5.82 4.39 -18.50
C VAL A 25 -4.53 3.96 -19.20
N ALA A 26 -3.49 4.79 -19.12
CA ALA A 26 -2.18 4.53 -19.66
C ALA A 26 -1.32 3.79 -18.62
N ASP A 27 -1.93 2.84 -17.90
CA ASP A 27 -1.21 1.97 -16.98
C ASP A 27 -0.75 0.70 -17.70
N GLY A 28 0.53 0.39 -17.60
CA GLY A 28 1.12 -0.80 -18.21
C GLY A 28 1.84 -1.63 -17.16
N PRO A 29 1.75 -2.97 -17.20
CA PRO A 29 2.50 -3.81 -16.28
C PRO A 29 4.00 -3.54 -16.41
N TRP A 30 4.68 -3.46 -15.28
CA TRP A 30 6.12 -3.24 -15.21
C TRP A 30 6.84 -4.51 -14.80
N ASP A 31 7.65 -5.03 -15.71
CA ASP A 31 8.63 -6.04 -15.36
C ASP A 31 9.90 -5.37 -14.80
N MET A 32 10.16 -5.58 -13.51
CA MET A 32 11.34 -5.04 -12.83
C MET A 32 12.57 -5.96 -12.90
N THR A 33 12.51 -7.06 -13.67
CA THR A 33 13.59 -8.06 -13.77
C THR A 33 14.95 -7.43 -14.08
N GLU A 34 15.05 -6.61 -15.13
CA GLU A 34 16.33 -5.99 -15.52
C GLU A 34 16.91 -5.07 -14.42
N LEU A 35 16.03 -4.34 -13.73
CA LEU A 35 16.42 -3.51 -12.60
C LEU A 35 16.95 -4.39 -11.47
N LEU A 36 16.26 -5.48 -11.11
CA LEU A 36 16.68 -6.38 -10.04
C LEU A 36 17.99 -7.10 -10.36
N ASP A 37 18.15 -7.54 -11.60
CA ASP A 37 19.40 -8.14 -12.09
C ASP A 37 20.55 -7.13 -12.00
N TYR A 38 20.32 -5.87 -12.38
CA TYR A 38 21.32 -4.81 -12.20
C TYR A 38 21.65 -4.57 -10.71
N LEU A 39 20.63 -4.50 -9.86
CA LEU A 39 20.78 -4.30 -8.41
C LEU A 39 21.48 -5.46 -7.69
N SER A 40 21.42 -6.67 -8.24
CA SER A 40 22.15 -7.85 -7.73
C SER A 40 23.67 -7.67 -7.73
N VAL A 41 24.19 -6.81 -8.62
CA VAL A 41 25.61 -6.54 -8.70
C VAL A 41 26.01 -5.57 -7.58
N ILE A 42 26.66 -6.09 -6.54
CA ILE A 42 26.98 -5.33 -5.31
C ILE A 42 27.63 -3.97 -5.59
N GLN A 43 28.54 -3.89 -6.57
CA GLN A 43 29.31 -2.68 -6.90
C GLN A 43 28.74 -1.88 -8.08
N ASN A 44 27.43 -1.98 -8.37
CA ASN A 44 26.82 -1.13 -9.39
C ASN A 44 26.78 0.35 -8.97
N GLN A 45 26.38 1.23 -9.90
CA GLN A 45 26.46 2.69 -9.70
C GLN A 45 25.33 3.27 -8.83
N ILE A 46 24.28 2.51 -8.58
CA ILE A 46 23.16 2.91 -7.72
C ILE A 46 23.56 2.57 -6.29
N ASP A 47 23.48 3.50 -5.34
CA ASP A 47 23.71 3.22 -3.92
C ASP A 47 22.57 2.40 -3.28
N GLY A 48 21.37 2.49 -3.85
CA GLY A 48 20.15 1.86 -3.33
C GLY A 48 19.44 2.71 -2.28
N VAL A 49 19.90 3.94 -2.03
CA VAL A 49 19.41 4.82 -0.96
C VAL A 49 18.53 5.93 -1.54
N ILE A 50 17.28 5.98 -1.08
CA ILE A 50 16.22 6.86 -1.59
C ILE A 50 15.57 7.61 -0.43
N ASN A 51 15.36 8.92 -0.58
CA ASN A 51 14.53 9.68 0.36
C ASN A 51 13.05 9.44 0.03
N VAL A 52 12.29 8.99 1.03
CA VAL A 52 10.86 8.69 0.91
C VAL A 52 10.10 9.48 1.97
N GLY A 53 9.75 10.72 1.62
CA GLY A 53 9.22 11.71 2.58
C GLY A 53 10.29 12.06 3.62
N ASP A 54 9.94 11.89 4.91
CA ASP A 54 10.85 12.19 6.03
C ASP A 54 11.79 11.03 6.40
N TYR A 55 11.77 9.93 5.63
CA TYR A 55 12.56 8.75 5.91
C TYR A 55 13.56 8.48 4.79
N ILE A 56 14.68 7.87 5.18
CA ILE A 56 15.62 7.27 4.23
C ILE A 56 15.23 5.81 4.07
N ALA A 57 15.14 5.35 2.84
CA ALA A 57 14.90 3.96 2.49
C ALA A 57 16.10 3.39 1.72
N GLU A 58 16.42 2.12 1.94
CA GLU A 58 17.56 1.44 1.33
C GLU A 58 17.13 0.11 0.72
N PHE A 59 17.58 -0.18 -0.50
CA PHE A 59 17.50 -1.52 -1.09
C PHE A 59 18.56 -2.40 -0.44
N ASP A 60 18.14 -3.37 0.37
CA ASP A 60 19.09 -4.29 1.02
C ASP A 60 19.54 -5.36 0.02
N ARG A 61 20.64 -5.07 -0.67
CA ARG A 61 21.25 -5.94 -1.69
C ARG A 61 21.58 -7.33 -1.19
N HIS A 62 21.88 -7.48 0.11
CA HIS A 62 22.24 -8.78 0.69
C HIS A 62 21.04 -9.71 0.85
N THR A 63 19.83 -9.18 0.70
CA THR A 63 18.59 -9.95 0.81
C THR A 63 18.00 -10.33 -0.54
N LEU A 64 18.57 -9.84 -1.65
CA LEU A 64 18.10 -10.18 -2.99
C LEU A 64 18.40 -11.65 -3.29
N ILE A 65 17.34 -12.41 -3.54
CA ILE A 65 17.36 -13.81 -3.91
C ILE A 65 16.61 -13.95 -5.23
N GLU A 66 17.30 -14.40 -6.26
CA GLU A 66 16.68 -14.91 -7.48
C GLU A 66 16.28 -16.38 -7.24
N GLY A 67 14.97 -16.62 -7.23
CA GLY A 67 14.36 -17.93 -7.14
C GLY A 67 14.17 -18.58 -8.51
N THR A 68 13.52 -19.74 -8.53
CA THR A 68 13.18 -20.40 -9.79
C THR A 68 12.00 -19.72 -10.49
N GLN A 69 11.97 -19.75 -11.82
CA GLN A 69 10.83 -19.31 -12.65
C GLN A 69 10.52 -17.80 -12.61
N GLY A 70 11.53 -16.95 -12.47
CA GLY A 70 11.34 -15.49 -12.49
C GLY A 70 10.75 -14.93 -11.20
N ILE A 71 10.97 -15.64 -10.08
CA ILE A 71 10.60 -15.16 -8.76
C ILE A 71 11.80 -14.48 -8.13
N TYR A 72 11.65 -13.24 -7.66
CA TYR A 72 12.66 -12.51 -6.92
C TYR A 72 12.16 -12.21 -5.52
N SER A 73 13.04 -12.25 -4.52
CA SER A 73 12.74 -11.81 -3.15
C SER A 73 13.79 -10.81 -2.70
N PHE A 74 13.39 -9.70 -2.12
CA PHE A 74 14.31 -8.68 -1.59
C PHE A 74 13.67 -7.91 -0.44
N GLN A 75 14.48 -7.13 0.27
CA GLN A 75 14.03 -6.26 1.34
C GLN A 75 14.34 -4.80 1.04
N ILE A 76 13.42 -3.94 1.47
CA ILE A 76 13.62 -2.49 1.53
C ILE A 76 13.65 -2.10 3.00
N ALA A 77 14.77 -1.55 3.45
CA ALA A 77 14.93 -1.07 4.81
C ALA A 77 14.47 0.38 4.92
N LYS A 78 13.60 0.67 5.88
CA LYS A 78 13.36 2.05 6.33
C LYS A 78 14.38 2.35 7.43
N LEU A 79 15.21 3.34 7.21
CA LEU A 79 16.30 3.72 8.11
C LEU A 79 15.83 4.81 9.07
N ARG A 80 15.83 4.50 10.36
CA ARG A 80 15.38 5.42 11.42
C ARG A 80 16.56 5.87 12.28
N GLN A 81 16.64 7.18 12.50
CA GLN A 81 17.68 7.82 13.34
C GLN A 81 17.22 8.12 14.79
N THR A 82 15.93 7.97 15.12
CA THR A 82 15.38 8.48 16.40
C THR A 82 15.52 7.51 17.58
N ASN A 83 15.68 8.08 18.78
CA ASN A 83 15.86 7.46 20.11
C ASN A 83 15.01 6.20 20.37
N ILE A 84 15.55 5.04 19.99
CA ILE A 84 15.06 3.75 20.47
C ILE A 84 15.80 3.46 21.77
N SER A 85 15.05 3.22 22.84
CA SER A 85 15.63 2.79 24.11
C SER A 85 15.46 1.28 24.27
N LYS A 86 16.51 0.60 24.74
CA LYS A 86 16.42 -0.78 25.24
C LYS A 86 16.15 -0.74 26.75
N LYS A 87 15.43 -1.73 27.27
CA LYS A 87 15.12 -1.81 28.70
C LYS A 87 15.02 -3.26 29.13
N ARG A 88 15.70 -3.60 30.23
CA ARG A 88 15.51 -4.89 30.91
C ARG A 88 14.41 -4.75 31.96
N ILE A 89 13.63 -5.82 32.18
CA ILE A 89 12.61 -5.84 33.23
C ILE A 89 13.29 -5.57 34.58
N GLY A 90 12.86 -4.52 35.27
CA GLY A 90 13.42 -4.09 36.56
C GLY A 90 14.43 -2.95 36.48
N ASP A 91 15.01 -2.68 35.31
CA ASP A 91 16.05 -1.66 35.14
C ASP A 91 15.50 -0.38 34.46
N PRO A 92 16.18 0.77 34.59
CA PRO A 92 15.86 1.98 33.81
C PRO A 92 15.95 1.73 32.30
N LYS A 93 15.30 2.60 31.51
CA LYS A 93 15.51 2.58 30.05
C LYS A 93 16.93 3.08 29.75
N GLU A 94 17.57 2.45 28.77
CA GLU A 94 18.89 2.82 28.24
C GLU A 94 18.70 3.23 26.78
N ASP A 95 19.22 4.39 26.39
CA ASP A 95 19.18 4.81 24.99
C ASP A 95 20.17 3.99 24.17
N LEU A 96 19.79 3.63 22.95
CA LEU A 96 20.67 2.95 22.01
C LEU A 96 21.53 4.01 21.31
N GLU A 97 22.83 4.02 21.61
CA GLU A 97 23.79 4.88 20.91
C GLU A 97 24.04 4.33 19.51
N LEU A 98 23.77 5.13 18.49
CA LEU A 98 24.04 4.84 17.08
C LEU A 98 25.23 5.69 16.62
N GLN A 99 26.07 5.13 15.73
CA GLN A 99 27.09 5.90 15.03
C GLN A 99 26.47 6.82 13.95
N GLU A 100 27.25 7.77 13.40
CA GLU A 100 26.77 8.77 12.42
C GLU A 100 26.13 8.14 11.17
N ASP A 101 26.57 6.94 10.78
CA ASP A 101 26.08 6.17 9.64
C ASP A 101 25.29 4.91 10.05
N GLU A 102 24.91 4.80 11.33
CA GLU A 102 24.16 3.65 11.85
C GLU A 102 22.68 3.98 12.03
N TYR A 103 21.84 3.07 11.57
CA TYR A 103 20.39 3.25 11.56
C TYR A 103 19.72 2.01 12.12
N ILE A 104 18.51 2.21 12.65
CA ILE A 104 17.62 1.08 12.92
C ILE A 104 16.83 0.80 11.65
N GLY A 105 17.11 -0.35 11.05
CA GLY A 105 16.44 -0.84 9.85
C GLY A 105 15.10 -1.50 10.17
N GLU A 106 14.03 -0.99 9.57
CA GLU A 106 12.71 -1.60 9.61
C GLU A 106 12.34 -2.09 8.20
N PHE A 107 12.25 -3.41 8.04
CA PHE A 107 12.23 -4.03 6.71
C PHE A 107 10.81 -4.29 6.19
N VAL A 108 10.61 -3.99 4.92
CA VAL A 108 9.55 -4.57 4.08
C VAL A 108 10.16 -5.69 3.27
N THR A 109 9.51 -6.86 3.23
CA THR A 109 9.87 -7.94 2.32
C THR A 109 8.98 -7.88 1.08
N VAL A 110 9.60 -7.94 -0.09
CA VAL A 110 8.93 -7.94 -1.39
C VAL A 110 9.29 -9.23 -2.12
N VAL A 111 8.28 -9.94 -2.61
CA VAL A 111 8.44 -11.09 -3.51
C VAL A 111 7.80 -10.75 -4.84
N PHE A 112 8.59 -10.66 -5.90
CA PHE A 112 8.16 -10.31 -7.25
C PHE A 112 8.07 -11.56 -8.14
N ASP A 113 7.00 -11.69 -8.92
CA ASP A 113 6.83 -12.69 -9.98
C ASP A 113 6.81 -11.98 -11.35
N SER A 114 7.87 -12.16 -12.14
CA SER A 114 8.04 -11.51 -13.44
C SER A 114 7.01 -11.97 -14.47
N ARG A 115 6.48 -13.20 -14.35
CA ARG A 115 5.51 -13.74 -15.33
C ARG A 115 4.20 -12.98 -15.32
N TYR A 116 3.82 -12.46 -14.16
CA TYR A 116 2.56 -11.73 -13.97
C TYR A 116 2.78 -10.24 -13.67
N CYS A 117 4.03 -9.80 -13.50
CA CYS A 117 4.36 -8.46 -13.01
C CYS A 117 3.64 -8.16 -11.70
N THR A 118 3.71 -9.10 -10.75
CA THR A 118 3.01 -9.01 -9.46
C THR A 118 3.98 -9.07 -8.29
N VAL A 119 3.61 -8.43 -7.19
CA VAL A 119 4.37 -8.49 -5.94
C VAL A 119 3.50 -8.96 -4.78
N ALA A 120 4.08 -9.79 -3.92
CA ALA A 120 3.61 -10.01 -2.57
C ALA A 120 4.47 -9.18 -1.61
N ILE A 121 3.84 -8.31 -0.83
CA ILE A 121 4.50 -7.43 0.13
C ILE A 121 4.13 -7.85 1.54
N GLN A 122 5.15 -8.06 2.38
CA GLN A 122 5.01 -8.19 3.81
C GLN A 122 5.63 -6.98 4.51
N SER A 123 4.78 -6.18 5.13
CA SER A 123 5.17 -5.01 5.93
C SER A 123 4.97 -5.29 7.41
N ASN A 124 5.85 -4.73 8.25
CA ASN A 124 5.66 -4.66 9.70
C ASN A 124 5.10 -3.28 10.08
N MET A 125 4.62 -3.11 11.32
CA MET A 125 3.93 -1.87 11.75
C MET A 125 4.75 -0.60 11.53
N TYR A 126 6.08 -0.69 11.58
CA TYR A 126 6.96 0.47 11.47
C TYR A 126 7.68 0.60 10.12
N SER A 127 7.67 -0.45 9.28
CA SER A 127 8.32 -0.45 7.98
C SER A 127 7.66 0.52 6.99
N LEU A 128 8.18 0.61 5.76
CA LEU A 128 7.53 1.39 4.70
C LEU A 128 6.09 0.92 4.45
N ASN A 129 5.18 1.88 4.23
CA ASN A 129 3.84 1.59 3.71
C ASN A 129 3.86 1.43 2.18
N THR A 130 2.76 0.98 1.58
CA THR A 130 2.67 0.74 0.12
C THR A 130 3.05 1.96 -0.72
N ASN A 131 2.53 3.14 -0.39
CA ASN A 131 2.85 4.36 -1.15
C ASN A 131 4.34 4.73 -1.04
N GLN A 132 4.96 4.46 0.10
CA GLN A 132 6.40 4.66 0.29
C GLN A 132 7.22 3.65 -0.54
N VAL A 133 6.73 2.42 -0.70
CA VAL A 133 7.34 1.43 -1.60
C VAL A 133 7.19 1.86 -3.07
N GLU A 134 6.05 2.40 -3.48
CA GLU A 134 5.84 2.96 -4.83
C GLU A 134 6.85 4.08 -5.15
N VAL A 135 7.02 5.04 -4.24
CA VAL A 135 8.03 6.11 -4.38
C VAL A 135 9.43 5.52 -4.47
N PHE A 136 9.77 4.58 -3.58
CA PHE A 136 11.07 3.92 -3.60
C PHE A 136 11.36 3.25 -4.95
N LEU A 137 10.42 2.43 -5.44
CA LEU A 137 10.53 1.71 -6.70
C LEU A 137 10.60 2.65 -7.91
N THR A 138 9.86 3.77 -7.86
CA THR A 138 9.91 4.81 -8.89
C THR A 138 11.29 5.44 -8.99
N GLU A 139 11.83 5.90 -7.88
CA GLU A 139 13.12 6.61 -7.85
C GLU A 139 14.27 5.70 -8.24
N ILE A 140 14.30 4.46 -7.73
CA ILE A 140 15.37 3.52 -8.07
C ILE A 140 15.30 3.10 -9.55
N ARG A 141 14.09 2.96 -10.11
CA ARG A 141 13.88 2.74 -11.55
C ARG A 141 14.41 3.92 -12.37
N ASN A 142 14.07 5.15 -11.99
CA ASN A 142 14.50 6.35 -12.71
C ASN A 142 16.02 6.45 -12.76
N ARG A 143 16.71 6.22 -11.63
CA ARG A 143 18.18 6.16 -11.58
C ARG A 143 18.75 5.08 -12.50
N TYR A 144 18.15 3.89 -12.52
CA TYR A 144 18.55 2.82 -13.44
C TYR A 144 18.42 3.24 -14.90
N LYS A 145 17.28 3.82 -15.30
CA LYS A 145 17.07 4.28 -16.68
C LYS A 145 18.02 5.39 -17.09
N GLU A 146 18.32 6.32 -16.18
CA GLU A 146 19.31 7.38 -16.42
C GLU A 146 20.70 6.80 -16.71
N ILE A 147 21.13 5.81 -15.93
CA ILE A 147 22.42 5.12 -16.13
C ILE A 147 22.45 4.36 -17.47
N GLN A 148 21.34 3.76 -17.88
CA GLN A 148 21.24 3.09 -19.18
C GLN A 148 21.13 4.06 -20.37
N GLY A 149 20.94 5.36 -20.13
CA GLY A 149 20.68 6.35 -21.18
C GLY A 149 19.28 6.23 -21.80
N GLU A 150 18.34 5.63 -21.07
CA GLU A 150 16.98 5.32 -21.49
C GLU A 150 15.93 6.08 -20.67
N ALA A 151 16.26 7.29 -20.19
CA ALA A 151 15.32 8.12 -19.44
C ALA A 151 14.00 8.27 -20.20
N ASP A 152 12.88 8.09 -19.48
CA ASP A 152 11.57 8.19 -20.12
C ASP A 152 11.33 9.61 -20.66
N PRO A 153 10.79 9.75 -21.89
CA PRO A 153 10.43 11.07 -22.42
C PRO A 153 9.28 11.72 -21.65
N THR A 154 8.51 10.92 -20.90
CA THR A 154 7.44 11.35 -20.01
C THR A 154 7.65 10.70 -18.65
N PRO A 155 7.56 11.44 -17.53
CA PRO A 155 7.76 10.85 -16.21
C PRO A 155 6.69 9.80 -15.91
N PHE A 156 7.14 8.64 -15.43
CA PHE A 156 6.29 7.54 -14.95
C PHE A 156 6.52 7.31 -13.46
N MET A 157 5.46 6.98 -12.75
CA MET A 157 5.48 6.47 -11.39
C MET A 157 5.10 4.99 -11.38
N VAL A 158 5.70 4.25 -10.45
CA VAL A 158 5.31 2.88 -10.13
C VAL A 158 4.04 2.92 -9.27
N SER A 159 3.02 2.17 -9.68
CA SER A 159 1.77 1.99 -8.94
C SER A 159 1.60 0.53 -8.55
N LEU A 160 1.28 0.28 -7.29
CA LEU A 160 0.99 -1.03 -6.72
C LEU A 160 -0.52 -1.19 -6.57
N ASN A 161 -1.15 -1.79 -7.56
CA ASN A 161 -2.60 -1.95 -7.61
C ASN A 161 -2.99 -3.25 -6.89
N PRO A 162 -3.81 -3.21 -5.81
CA PRO A 162 -4.16 -4.40 -5.05
C PRO A 162 -4.79 -5.49 -5.91
N ILE A 163 -4.30 -6.73 -5.78
CA ILE A 163 -4.98 -7.91 -6.32
C ILE A 163 -6.04 -8.33 -5.32
N ILE A 164 -7.30 -8.16 -5.71
CA ILE A 164 -8.43 -8.54 -4.87
C ILE A 164 -8.73 -10.02 -5.12
N ASP A 165 -8.85 -10.77 -4.02
CA ASP A 165 -9.26 -12.17 -4.07
C ASP A 165 -10.78 -12.22 -4.18
N GLU A 166 -11.29 -12.57 -5.37
CA GLU A 166 -12.74 -12.66 -5.65
C GLU A 166 -13.47 -13.54 -4.63
N SER A 167 -12.84 -14.63 -4.16
CA SER A 167 -13.45 -15.51 -3.16
C SER A 167 -13.67 -14.82 -1.80
N LYS A 168 -12.90 -13.77 -1.50
CA LYS A 168 -13.10 -12.94 -0.31
C LYS A 168 -14.16 -11.87 -0.51
N ILE A 169 -14.32 -11.36 -1.73
CA ILE A 169 -15.47 -10.51 -2.09
C ILE A 169 -16.74 -11.33 -1.91
N ASP A 170 -16.80 -12.54 -2.47
CA ASP A 170 -17.96 -13.43 -2.34
C ASP A 170 -18.29 -13.72 -0.88
N ARG A 171 -17.27 -13.95 -0.03
CA ARG A 171 -17.49 -14.16 1.41
C ARG A 171 -18.04 -12.93 2.12
N ILE A 172 -17.63 -11.73 1.71
CA ILE A 172 -18.18 -10.48 2.26
C ILE A 172 -19.61 -10.28 1.78
N GLN A 173 -19.89 -10.52 0.50
CA GLN A 173 -21.25 -10.44 -0.04
C GLN A 173 -22.21 -11.40 0.65
N ASN A 174 -21.71 -12.56 1.08
CA ASN A 174 -22.47 -13.56 1.82
C ASN A 174 -22.24 -13.51 3.35
N ALA A 175 -21.72 -12.39 3.89
CA ALA A 175 -21.45 -12.28 5.32
C ALA A 175 -22.70 -11.87 6.11
N ASP A 176 -23.03 -12.63 7.16
CA ASP A 176 -24.14 -12.29 8.05
C ASP A 176 -23.78 -11.19 9.06
N ILE A 177 -22.48 -10.97 9.31
CA ILE A 177 -22.00 -10.12 10.40
C ILE A 177 -20.86 -9.19 9.92
N PHE A 178 -21.17 -7.92 9.74
CA PHE A 178 -20.23 -6.84 9.46
C PHE A 178 -19.76 -6.18 10.76
N ARG A 179 -18.44 -6.15 11.00
CA ARG A 179 -17.88 -5.64 12.28
C ARG A 179 -17.26 -4.26 12.14
N LYS A 180 -16.66 -3.97 10.98
CA LYS A 180 -15.96 -2.71 10.74
C LYS A 180 -15.92 -2.40 9.25
N VAL A 181 -16.16 -1.15 8.89
CA VAL A 181 -15.87 -0.61 7.56
C VAL A 181 -14.99 0.62 7.75
N VAL A 182 -13.90 0.69 6.98
CA VAL A 182 -12.99 1.83 6.93
C VAL A 182 -12.93 2.30 5.49
N VAL A 183 -13.20 3.59 5.29
CA VAL A 183 -13.07 4.25 3.99
C VAL A 183 -12.03 5.34 4.12
N ARG A 184 -11.04 5.34 3.24
CA ARG A 184 -9.97 6.34 3.19
C ARG A 184 -9.95 7.01 1.83
N GLY A 185 -10.06 8.33 1.81
CA GLY A 185 -10.04 9.11 0.59
C GLY A 185 -9.44 10.49 0.80
N SER A 186 -9.55 11.32 -0.23
CA SER A 186 -9.00 12.67 -0.31
C SER A 186 -10.05 13.67 -0.77
N ASN A 187 -9.77 14.98 -0.64
CA ASN A 187 -10.78 16.03 -0.88
C ASN A 187 -11.42 15.99 -2.27
N TYR A 188 -10.64 15.65 -3.31
CA TYR A 188 -11.14 15.54 -4.68
C TYR A 188 -12.08 14.33 -4.90
N MET A 189 -12.05 13.34 -3.99
CA MET A 189 -13.00 12.23 -3.97
C MET A 189 -14.29 12.62 -3.26
N ALA A 190 -14.25 13.52 -2.26
CA ALA A 190 -15.45 13.93 -1.54
C ALA A 190 -16.44 14.68 -2.45
N ASP A 191 -15.95 15.51 -3.38
CA ASP A 191 -16.79 16.25 -4.32
C ASP A 191 -17.50 15.34 -5.34
N SER A 192 -16.84 14.27 -5.82
CA SER A 192 -17.49 13.27 -6.70
C SER A 192 -18.43 12.31 -5.96
N MET A 193 -18.37 12.28 -4.63
CA MET A 193 -19.29 11.53 -3.77
C MET A 193 -20.58 12.29 -3.46
N ALA A 194 -20.62 13.62 -3.62
CA ALA A 194 -21.81 14.42 -3.37
C ALA A 194 -22.96 14.16 -4.36
N ASP A 195 -22.68 13.51 -5.50
CA ASP A 195 -23.69 13.15 -6.50
C ASP A 195 -24.50 11.88 -6.13
N ASN A 196 -24.12 11.15 -5.07
CA ASN A 196 -24.92 10.07 -4.48
C ASN A 196 -25.45 10.52 -3.11
N ASP A 197 -26.76 10.76 -3.01
CA ASP A 197 -27.49 11.35 -1.86
C ASP A 197 -27.09 10.83 -0.45
N SER A 198 -26.51 9.63 -0.35
CA SER A 198 -26.20 8.94 0.92
C SER A 198 -25.06 9.56 1.74
N LEU A 199 -24.17 10.36 1.15
CA LEU A 199 -22.96 10.89 1.80
C LEU A 199 -22.76 12.41 1.63
N GLU A 200 -23.76 13.13 1.14
CA GLU A 200 -23.70 14.57 0.82
C GLU A 200 -23.31 15.45 2.03
N GLU A 201 -23.79 15.11 3.23
CA GLU A 201 -23.41 15.86 4.44
C GLU A 201 -21.93 15.64 4.83
N VAL A 202 -21.42 14.42 4.62
CA VAL A 202 -20.03 14.06 4.95
C VAL A 202 -19.08 14.68 3.93
N SER A 203 -19.41 14.64 2.64
CA SER A 203 -18.63 15.30 1.59
C SER A 203 -18.59 16.82 1.79
N GLY A 204 -19.74 17.44 2.08
CA GLY A 204 -19.83 18.88 2.35
C GLY A 204 -19.04 19.32 3.58
N LEU A 205 -18.89 18.46 4.59
CA LEU A 205 -18.03 18.71 5.76
C LEU A 205 -16.54 18.59 5.41
N ILE A 206 -16.16 17.59 4.63
CA ILE A 206 -14.76 17.36 4.19
C ILE A 206 -14.27 18.52 3.30
N GLY A 207 -15.09 18.91 2.31
CA GLY A 207 -14.78 20.03 1.42
C GLY A 207 -14.61 21.36 2.15
N ARG A 208 -15.50 21.67 3.10
CA ARG A 208 -15.42 22.89 3.95
C ARG A 208 -14.26 22.89 4.92
N ALA A 209 -13.83 21.72 5.38
CA ALA A 209 -12.69 21.59 6.28
C ALA A 209 -11.34 21.82 5.56
N GLY A 210 -11.33 21.89 4.22
CA GLY A 210 -10.10 21.98 3.43
C GLY A 210 -9.20 20.76 3.61
N GLY A 211 -9.78 19.61 4.00
CA GLY A 211 -9.05 18.42 4.39
C GLY A 211 -8.49 17.68 3.18
N VAL A 212 -7.17 17.52 3.10
CA VAL A 212 -6.51 16.82 1.97
C VAL A 212 -6.81 15.32 1.99
N ASN A 213 -7.01 14.72 3.17
CA ASN A 213 -7.27 13.29 3.38
C ASN A 213 -8.35 13.09 4.47
N PHE A 214 -9.19 12.06 4.31
CA PHE A 214 -10.19 11.65 5.31
C PHE A 214 -10.13 10.13 5.56
N GLU A 215 -10.46 9.73 6.79
CA GLU A 215 -10.72 8.34 7.17
C GLU A 215 -12.08 8.27 7.88
N LEU A 216 -13.04 7.58 7.28
CA LEU A 216 -14.33 7.26 7.88
C LEU A 216 -14.27 5.83 8.43
N THR A 217 -14.37 5.66 9.74
CA THR A 217 -14.43 4.34 10.38
C THR A 217 -15.79 4.14 11.06
N LEU A 218 -16.54 3.14 10.60
CA LEU A 218 -17.74 2.63 11.26
C LEU A 218 -17.39 1.29 11.90
N SER A 219 -17.68 1.12 13.20
CA SER A 219 -17.39 -0.14 13.90
C SER A 219 -18.35 -0.38 15.06
N VAL A 220 -18.69 -1.64 15.31
CA VAL A 220 -19.54 -2.06 16.45
C VAL A 220 -18.84 -1.96 17.82
N GLY A 221 -17.57 -1.52 17.88
CA GLY A 221 -16.85 -1.36 19.16
C GLY A 221 -16.72 -2.66 19.97
N ILE A 222 -16.79 -2.56 21.30
CA ILE A 222 -16.80 -3.72 22.20
C ILE A 222 -18.24 -4.24 22.30
N ALA A 223 -18.57 -5.17 21.40
CA ALA A 223 -19.90 -5.75 21.27
C ALA A 223 -19.86 -7.28 21.20
N PRO A 224 -20.92 -7.99 21.64
CA PRO A 224 -21.06 -9.44 21.47
C PRO A 224 -20.84 -9.89 20.02
N LYS A 225 -20.45 -11.15 19.81
CA LYS A 225 -20.13 -11.69 18.48
C LYS A 225 -21.29 -11.66 17.48
N THR A 226 -22.53 -11.57 17.98
CA THR A 226 -23.78 -11.48 17.21
C THR A 226 -24.07 -10.09 16.67
N GLU A 227 -23.42 -9.06 17.20
CA GLU A 227 -23.73 -7.68 16.84
C GLU A 227 -23.02 -7.32 15.53
N SER A 228 -23.78 -6.70 14.63
CA SER A 228 -23.37 -6.34 13.28
C SER A 228 -23.69 -4.88 13.00
N LEU A 229 -22.90 -4.25 12.15
CA LEU A 229 -23.32 -3.08 11.39
C LEU A 229 -24.48 -3.47 10.47
N ASP A 230 -25.32 -2.50 10.13
CA ASP A 230 -26.44 -2.69 9.21
C ASP A 230 -25.92 -3.11 7.82
N ALA A 231 -26.31 -4.30 7.38
CA ALA A 231 -25.80 -4.91 6.16
C ALA A 231 -26.21 -4.13 4.90
N ASP A 232 -27.45 -3.63 4.86
CA ASP A 232 -27.99 -2.88 3.73
C ASP A 232 -27.20 -1.56 3.57
N LEU A 233 -26.91 -0.89 4.70
CA LEU A 233 -26.09 0.33 4.71
C LEU A 233 -24.64 0.06 4.28
N ILE A 234 -24.05 -1.07 4.68
CA ILE A 234 -22.69 -1.42 4.26
C ILE A 234 -22.65 -1.74 2.76
N GLU A 235 -23.65 -2.43 2.22
CA GLU A 235 -23.72 -2.71 0.80
C GLU A 235 -23.90 -1.44 -0.02
N GLU A 236 -24.76 -0.52 0.42
CA GLU A 236 -24.94 0.80 -0.20
C GLU A 236 -23.62 1.59 -0.22
N ILE A 237 -22.88 1.58 0.88
CA ILE A 237 -21.54 2.17 0.98
C ILE A 237 -20.58 1.55 -0.04
N ILE A 238 -20.50 0.21 -0.12
CA ILE A 238 -19.61 -0.48 -1.07
C ILE A 238 -19.96 -0.13 -2.51
N GLN A 239 -21.25 -0.20 -2.86
CA GLN A 239 -21.73 0.07 -4.21
C GLN A 239 -21.48 1.53 -4.60
N GLY A 240 -21.76 2.47 -3.70
CA GLY A 240 -21.47 3.90 -3.90
C GLY A 240 -20.00 4.15 -4.21
N PHE A 241 -19.08 3.48 -3.50
CA PHE A 241 -17.64 3.61 -3.74
C PHE A 241 -17.13 2.86 -4.99
N HIS A 242 -17.83 1.82 -5.42
CA HIS A 242 -17.47 1.09 -6.62
C HIS A 242 -17.75 1.88 -7.91
N LEU A 243 -18.80 2.72 -7.88
CA LEU A 243 -19.28 3.53 -9.00
C LEU A 243 -18.56 4.89 -9.14
N ALA A 244 -17.78 5.30 -8.14
CA ALA A 244 -17.03 6.55 -8.19
C ALA A 244 -15.91 6.51 -9.25
N GLU A 245 -15.75 7.60 -10.01
CA GLU A 245 -14.65 7.76 -10.99
C GLU A 245 -13.27 7.63 -10.33
N VAL A 246 -13.16 8.12 -9.09
CA VAL A 246 -11.96 8.01 -8.27
C VAL A 246 -12.29 7.17 -7.04
N LYS A 247 -11.78 5.93 -7.02
CA LYS A 247 -12.12 4.94 -6.00
C LYS A 247 -11.31 5.15 -4.71
N PRO A 248 -11.95 5.37 -3.55
CA PRO A 248 -11.24 5.44 -2.28
C PRO A 248 -10.82 4.05 -1.82
N LYS A 249 -9.85 4.00 -0.90
CA LYS A 249 -9.43 2.72 -0.31
C LYS A 249 -10.49 2.26 0.68
N VAL A 250 -11.03 1.07 0.47
CA VAL A 250 -12.10 0.50 1.32
C VAL A 250 -11.62 -0.79 1.98
N GLU A 251 -11.63 -0.82 3.32
CA GLU A 251 -11.33 -2.01 4.12
C GLU A 251 -12.61 -2.45 4.86
N ILE A 252 -12.95 -3.74 4.73
CA ILE A 252 -14.09 -4.33 5.43
C ILE A 252 -13.64 -5.48 6.30
N SER A 253 -14.13 -5.50 7.53
CA SER A 253 -14.00 -6.62 8.46
C SER A 253 -15.35 -7.28 8.68
N ALA A 254 -15.51 -8.52 8.24
CA ALA A 254 -16.77 -9.26 8.31
C ALA A 254 -16.55 -10.72 8.75
N ARG A 255 -17.63 -11.40 9.12
CA ARG A 255 -17.67 -12.84 9.44
C ARG A 255 -18.85 -13.45 8.70
N GLN A 256 -18.63 -14.62 8.12
CA GLN A 256 -19.69 -15.37 7.44
C GLN A 256 -20.80 -15.77 8.43
N ASP A 257 -20.40 -16.29 9.59
CA ASP A 257 -21.29 -16.65 10.70
C ASP A 257 -20.60 -16.38 12.06
N ILE A 258 -21.29 -16.69 13.16
CA ILE A 258 -20.79 -16.43 14.52
C ILE A 258 -19.52 -17.23 14.89
N GLU A 259 -19.34 -18.40 14.28
CA GLU A 259 -18.24 -19.33 14.51
C GLU A 259 -17.02 -19.04 13.62
N SER A 260 -17.25 -18.45 12.45
CA SER A 260 -16.24 -18.13 11.44
C SER A 260 -15.26 -17.04 11.90
N PRO A 261 -13.96 -17.11 11.59
CA PRO A 261 -13.01 -16.05 11.93
C PRO A 261 -13.38 -14.71 11.25
N ILE A 262 -12.88 -13.59 11.79
CA ILE A 262 -13.01 -12.29 11.12
C ILE A 262 -12.08 -12.27 9.91
N ASP A 263 -12.67 -12.08 8.74
CA ASP A 263 -11.96 -11.79 7.50
C ASP A 263 -11.86 -10.27 7.35
N VAL A 264 -10.68 -9.81 6.91
CA VAL A 264 -10.44 -8.40 6.57
C VAL A 264 -10.01 -8.35 5.12
N VAL A 265 -10.72 -7.57 4.32
CA VAL A 265 -10.54 -7.47 2.87
C VAL A 265 -10.37 -6.00 2.51
N ASN A 266 -9.36 -5.72 1.69
CA ASN A 266 -9.20 -4.44 1.02
C ASN A 266 -9.85 -4.58 -0.35
N LEU A 267 -10.90 -3.82 -0.59
CA LEU A 267 -11.74 -3.96 -1.78
C LEU A 267 -11.34 -3.02 -2.91
N LEU A 268 -10.68 -1.90 -2.60
CA LEU A 268 -10.32 -0.80 -3.49
C LEU A 268 -9.04 -0.14 -2.99
#